data_AF-A0A354CX15-F1
#
_entry.id   AF-A0A354CX15-F1
#
_cell.length_a   1.000
_cell.length_b   1.000
_cell.length_c   1.000
_cell.angle_alpha   90.00
_cell.angle_beta   90.00
_cell.angle_gamma   90.00
#
_symmetry.space_group_name_H-M   'P 1'
#
loop_
_entity.id
_entity.type
_entity.pdbx_description
1 polymer ?
#
loop_
_entity_poly.entity_id
_entity_poly.type
_entity_poly.pdbx_seq_one_letter_code
_entity_poly.pdbx_strand_id
1 'polypeptide(L)' 'MTRTMVYLQDEVHRRLKHLAVEQHTSLAALIREAVEALYREDMADLRIGRQRLSEYLRHPERVTSYAEYRTQRAKR' A
#
# COMPACT_ATOMS: atom_id res chain seq x y z
N MET A 1 0.07 7.22 -15.81
CA MET A 1 -0.85 6.16 -15.38
C MET A 1 -1.16 5.26 -16.55
N THR A 2 -1.19 3.95 -16.34
CA THR A 2 -1.54 2.96 -17.36
C THR A 2 -3.06 2.82 -17.43
N ARG A 3 -3.65 2.90 -18.62
CA ARG A 3 -5.06 2.56 -18.83
C ARG A 3 -5.18 1.04 -18.86
N THR A 4 -6.00 0.49 -17.99
CA THR A 4 -6.24 -0.96 -17.90
C THR A 4 -7.72 -1.24 -18.07
N MET A 5 -8.06 -2.15 -18.98
CA MET A 5 -9.43 -2.68 -19.10
C MET A 5 -9.57 -3.84 -18.13
N VAL A 6 -10.62 -3.81 -17.31
CA VAL A 6 -10.94 -4.87 -16.35
C VAL A 6 -12.34 -5.36 -16.59
N TYR A 7 -12.55 -6.67 -16.44
CA TYR A 7 -13.88 -7.24 -16.45
C TYR A 7 -14.56 -6.99 -15.10
N LEU A 8 -15.81 -6.54 -15.14
CA LEU A 8 -16.69 -6.41 -13.98
C LEU A 8 -17.99 -7.15 -14.29
N GLN A 9 -18.52 -7.86 -13.31
CA GLN A 9 -19.86 -8.42 -13.42
C GLN A 9 -20.89 -7.31 -13.65
N ASP A 10 -21.90 -7.56 -14.48
CA ASP A 10 -22.86 -6.54 -14.90
C ASP A 10 -23.56 -5.84 -13.73
N GLU A 11 -23.92 -6.60 -12.69
CA GLU A 11 -24.54 -6.06 -11.49
C GLU A 11 -23.59 -5.10 -10.75
N VAL A 12 -22.33 -5.49 -10.58
CA VAL A 12 -21.30 -4.68 -9.93
C VAL A 12 -21.07 -3.40 -10.72
N HIS A 13 -20.96 -3.51 -12.05
CA HIS A 13 -20.76 -2.36 -12.92
C HIS A 13 -21.93 -1.36 -12.85
N ARG A 14 -23.19 -1.85 -12.82
CA ARG A 14 -24.37 -0.99 -12.67
C ARG A 14 -24.39 -0.26 -11.33
N ARG A 15 -24.15 -0.99 -10.23
CA ARG A 15 -24.10 -0.40 -8.89
C ARG A 15 -23.02 0.67 -8.76
N LEU A 16 -21.82 0.41 -9.30
CA LEU A 16 -20.73 1.39 -9.31
C LEU A 16 -21.05 2.63 -10.15
N LYS A 17 -21.77 2.47 -11.28
CA LYS A 17 -22.23 3.62 -12.07
C LYS A 17 -23.20 4.51 -11.27
N HIS A 18 -24.16 3.92 -10.57
CA HIS A 18 -25.07 4.68 -9.71
C HIS A 18 -24.30 5.43 -8.62
N LEU A 19 -23.39 4.75 -7.93
CA LEU A 19 -22.56 5.35 -6.89
C LEU A 19 -21.71 6.52 -7.41
N ALA A 20 -21.13 6.39 -8.61
CA ALA A 20 -20.34 7.45 -9.22
C ALA A 20 -21.20 8.71 -9.50
N VAL A 21 -22.44 8.53 -9.94
CA VAL A 21 -23.40 9.63 -10.17
C VAL A 21 -23.77 10.30 -8.85
N GLU A 22 -24.09 9.52 -7.82
CA GLU A 22 -24.42 10.02 -6.48
C GLU A 22 -23.28 10.82 -5.85
N GLN A 23 -22.04 10.41 -6.08
CA GLN A 23 -20.84 11.11 -5.58
C GLN A 23 -20.33 12.22 -6.51
N HIS A 24 -21.04 12.53 -7.59
CA HIS A 24 -20.64 13.54 -8.59
C HIS A 24 -19.21 13.33 -9.13
N THR A 25 -18.82 12.08 -9.33
CA THR A 25 -17.48 11.70 -9.78
C THR A 25 -17.55 10.78 -11.00
N SER A 26 -16.40 10.54 -11.64
CA SER A 26 -16.32 9.55 -12.72
C SER A 26 -16.15 8.14 -12.16
N LEU A 27 -16.68 7.13 -12.85
CA LEU A 27 -16.49 5.72 -12.48
C LEU A 27 -15.00 5.35 -12.33
N ALA A 28 -14.14 5.89 -13.20
CA ALA A 28 -12.70 5.67 -13.12
C ALA A 28 -12.06 6.30 -11.88
N ALA A 29 -12.50 7.50 -11.49
CA ALA A 29 -12.02 8.16 -10.28
C ALA A 29 -12.49 7.43 -9.02
N LEU A 30 -13.76 7.01 -8.98
CA LEU A 30 -14.32 6.20 -7.89
C LEU A 30 -13.53 4.90 -7.69
N ILE A 31 -13.29 4.15 -8.78
CA ILE A 31 -12.53 2.89 -8.71
C ILE A 31 -11.09 3.16 -8.26
N ARG A 32 -10.46 4.21 -8.80
CA ARG A 32 -9.09 4.58 -8.41
C ARG A 32 -9.00 4.88 -6.93
N GLU A 33 -9.89 5.72 -6.40
CA GLU A 33 -9.90 6.08 -4.99
C GLU A 33 -10.14 4.86 -4.10
N ALA A 34 -11.06 3.98 -4.47
CA ALA A 34 -11.31 2.75 -3.74
C ALA A 34 -10.07 1.83 -3.70
N VAL A 35 -9.37 1.68 -4.82
CA VAL A 35 -8.12 0.88 -4.90
C VAL A 35 -7.00 1.54 -4.10
N GLU A 36 -6.82 2.85 -4.22
CA GLU A 36 -5.82 3.61 -3.45
C GLU A 36 -6.09 3.55 -1.95
N ALA A 37 -7.35 3.58 -1.53
CA ALA A 37 -7.75 3.41 -0.14
C ALA A 37 -7.46 1.98 0.35
N LEU A 38 -7.81 0.96 -0.45
CA LEU A 38 -7.59 -0.45 -0.12
C LEU A 38 -6.11 -0.77 0.14
N TYR A 39 -5.22 -0.27 -0.72
CA TYR A 39 -3.79 -0.57 -0.63
C TYR A 39 -2.98 0.49 0.14
N ARG A 40 -3.63 1.47 0.78
CA ARG A 40 -2.92 2.62 1.37
C ARG A 40 -1.90 2.18 2.42
N GLU A 41 -2.32 1.32 3.34
CA GLU A 41 -1.49 0.84 4.45
C GLU A 41 -0.38 -0.07 3.93
N ASP A 42 -0.72 -1.07 3.13
CA ASP A 42 0.25 -1.98 2.49
C ASP A 42 1.33 -1.22 1.72
N MET A 43 0.94 -0.21 0.93
CA MET A 43 1.89 0.60 0.17
C MET A 43 2.75 1.50 1.07
N ALA A 44 2.21 1.96 2.20
CA ALA A 44 2.98 2.71 3.19
C ALA A 44 4.03 1.82 3.86
N ASP A 45 3.64 0.61 4.26
CA ASP A 45 4.53 -0.37 4.89
C ASP A 45 5.63 -0.84 3.94
N LEU A 46 5.27 -1.16 2.68
CA LEU A 46 6.24 -1.50 1.65
C LEU A 46 7.24 -0.37 1.40
N ARG A 47 6.78 0.88 1.41
CA ARG A 47 7.65 2.06 1.26
C ARG A 47 8.61 2.20 2.44
N ILE A 48 8.13 2.05 3.66
CA ILE A 48 8.96 2.11 4.87
C ILE A 48 9.99 0.97 4.86
N GLY A 49 9.55 -0.26 4.57
CA GLY A 49 10.43 -1.43 4.48
C GLY A 49 11.52 -1.24 3.42
N ARG A 50 11.17 -0.74 2.24
CA ARG A 50 12.13 -0.44 1.17
C ARG A 50 13.14 0.63 1.58
N GLN A 51 12.70 1.67 2.29
CA GLN A 51 13.58 2.72 2.80
C GLN A 51 14.58 2.15 3.82
N ARG A 52 14.09 1.38 4.80
CA ARG A 52 14.92 0.74 5.83
C ARG A 52 15.95 -0.21 5.22
N LEU A 53 15.53 -1.02 4.26
CA LEU A 53 16.45 -1.92 3.54
C LEU A 53 17.50 -1.15 2.76
N SER A 54 17.11 -0.08 2.06
CA SER A 54 18.06 0.76 1.32
C SER A 54 19.08 1.45 2.24
N GLU A 55 18.65 1.87 3.43
CA GLU A 55 19.52 2.46 4.44
C GLU A 55 20.51 1.42 4.98
N TYR A 56 20.05 0.22 5.31
CA TYR A 56 20.90 -0.90 5.71
C TYR A 56 21.96 -1.22 4.64
N LEU A 57 21.56 -1.32 3.37
CA LEU A 57 22.50 -1.63 2.28
C LEU A 57 23.56 -0.53 2.09
N ARG A 58 23.26 0.73 2.42
CA ARG A 58 24.23 1.84 2.36
C ARG A 58 25.12 1.92 3.59
N HIS A 59 24.58 1.57 4.76
CA HIS A 59 25.22 1.72 6.06
C HIS A 59 25.02 0.47 6.92
N PRO A 60 25.61 -0.68 6.53
CA PRO A 60 25.45 -1.93 7.27
C PRO A 60 26.04 -1.86 8.68
N GLU A 61 26.97 -0.93 8.94
CA GLU A 61 27.57 -0.68 10.26
C GLU A 61 26.60 -0.04 11.26
N ARG A 62 25.50 0.56 10.79
CA ARG A 62 24.54 1.28 11.64
C ARG A 62 23.42 0.40 12.20
N VAL A 63 23.41 -0.88 11.87
CA VAL A 63 22.39 -1.84 12.36
C VAL A 63 22.99 -2.80 13.38
N THR A 64 22.21 -3.13 14.39
CA THR A 64 22.57 -4.14 15.39
C THR A 64 22.13 -5.51 14.91
N SER A 65 22.96 -6.53 15.11
CA SER A 65 22.55 -7.90 14.82
C SER A 65 21.45 -8.37 15.77
N TYR A 66 20.61 -9.32 15.33
CA TYR A 66 19.54 -9.83 16.18
C TYR A 66 20.06 -10.47 17.48
N ALA A 67 21.23 -11.13 17.44
CA ALA A 67 21.86 -11.73 18.60
C ALA A 67 22.28 -10.68 19.65
N GLU A 68 22.89 -9.57 19.21
CA GLU A 68 23.26 -8.44 20.07
C GLU A 68 22.02 -7.76 20.66
N TYR A 69 20.98 -7.54 19.86
CA TYR A 69 19.72 -6.98 20.36
C TYR A 69 19.08 -7.87 21.45
N ARG A 70 19.02 -9.19 21.22
CA ARG A 70 18.44 -10.15 22.17
C ARG A 70 19.20 -10.17 23.49
N THR A 71 20.54 -10.17 23.43
CA THR A 71 21.37 -10.15 24.64
C THR A 71 21.25 -8.85 25.41
N GLN A 72 21.14 -7.69 24.73
CA GLN A 72 20.89 -6.41 25.40
C GLN A 72 19.52 -6.35 26.05
N ARG A 73 18.47 -6.84 25.37
CA ARG A 73 17.11 -6.86 25.90
C ARG A 73 16.95 -7.78 27.10
N ALA A 74 17.64 -8.91 27.15
CA ALA A 74 17.61 -9.82 28.30
C ALA A 74 18.33 -9.27 29.55
N LYS A 75 19.20 -8.27 29.38
CA LYS A 75 19.90 -7.58 30.48
C LYS A 75 19.12 -6.38 31.04
N ARG A 76 17.95 -6.07 30.45
CA ARG A 76 17.11 -4.90 30.78
C ARG A 76 15.84 -5.36 31.46
#